data_AF-A0A101CTI8-F1
#
_entry.id   AF-A0A101CTI8-F1
#
_cell.length_a   1.000
_cell.length_b   1.000
_cell.length_c   1.000
_cell.angle_alpha   90.00
_cell.angle_beta   90.00
_cell.angle_gamma   90.00
#
_symmetry.space_group_name_H-M   'P 1'
#
loop_
_entity.id
_entity.type
_entity.pdbx_description
1 polymer ?
#
loop_
_entity_poly.entity_id
_entity_poly.type
_entity_poly.pdbx_seq_one_letter_code
_entity_poly.pdbx_strand_id
1 'polypeptide(L)'
;MKNRPILLITLILNLLAELIIIILVYNEVGFERLPSQFLRVVTHIILIGFIIFRKSNTALLILAIFHLLTAITHFGELQQSGWIGEIFIIYHIVVGLVIYFHDWFEMKLKIKSA
;
A
#
# COMPACT_ATOMS: atom_id res chain seq x y z
N MET A 1 -11.57 -7.30 12.02
CA MET A 1 -10.17 -6.82 12.13
C MET A 1 -9.63 -6.70 13.56
N LYS A 2 -10.46 -6.80 14.63
CA LYS A 2 -9.95 -6.68 16.02
C LYS A 2 -8.83 -7.66 16.39
N ASN A 3 -8.77 -8.82 15.73
CA ASN A 3 -7.75 -9.85 15.96
C ASN A 3 -6.52 -9.73 15.04
N ARG A 4 -6.46 -8.67 14.20
CA ARG A 4 -5.35 -8.38 13.28
C ARG A 4 -5.00 -6.89 13.29
N PRO A 5 -4.54 -6.36 14.44
CA PRO A 5 -4.38 -4.93 14.63
C PRO A 5 -3.24 -4.34 13.79
N ILE A 6 -2.16 -5.08 13.55
CA ILE A 6 -1.07 -4.59 12.69
C ILE A 6 -1.61 -4.41 11.28
N LEU A 7 -2.28 -5.42 10.75
CA LEU A 7 -2.87 -5.32 9.43
C LEU A 7 -3.85 -4.15 9.35
N LEU A 8 -4.74 -3.98 10.34
CA LEU A 8 -5.69 -2.86 10.34
C LEU A 8 -4.99 -1.51 10.29
N ILE A 9 -3.98 -1.30 11.13
CA ILE A 9 -3.21 -0.05 11.19
C ILE A 9 -2.50 0.18 9.85
N THR A 10 -1.85 -0.86 9.29
CA THR A 10 -1.18 -0.76 7.98
C THR A 10 -2.15 -0.36 6.88
N LEU A 11 -3.36 -0.93 6.82
CA LEU A 11 -4.33 -0.58 5.79
C LEU A 11 -4.82 0.88 5.93
N ILE A 12 -5.02 1.37 7.15
CA ILE A 12 -5.40 2.77 7.40
C ILE A 12 -4.27 3.71 6.98
N LEU A 13 -3.05 3.44 7.42
CA LEU A 13 -1.88 4.25 7.07
C LEU A 13 -1.61 4.22 5.56
N ASN A 14 -1.79 3.07 4.91
CA ASN A 14 -1.65 2.96 3.46
C ASN A 14 -2.63 3.87 2.72
N LEU A 15 -3.90 3.91 3.16
CA LEU A 15 -4.91 4.77 2.54
C LEU A 15 -4.58 6.26 2.75
N LEU A 16 -4.12 6.63 3.94
CA LEU A 16 -3.69 8.02 4.22
C LEU A 16 -2.48 8.41 3.37
N ALA A 17 -1.48 7.54 3.28
CA ALA A 17 -0.32 7.75 2.44
C ALA A 17 -0.74 7.89 0.97
N GLU A 18 -1.58 7.02 0.43
CA GLU A 18 -2.05 7.15 -0.95
C GLU A 18 -2.74 8.49 -1.26
N LEU A 19 -3.51 9.03 -0.32
CA LEU A 19 -4.13 10.35 -0.49
C LEU A 19 -3.07 11.46 -0.55
N ILE A 20 -2.06 11.40 0.32
CA ILE A 20 -0.91 12.34 0.28
C ILE A 20 -0.20 12.23 -1.07
N ILE A 21 0.01 11.02 -1.55
CA ILE A 21 0.67 10.75 -2.84
C ILE A 21 -0.07 11.39 -4.00
N ILE A 22 -1.41 11.29 -4.04
CA ILE A 22 -2.21 11.95 -5.08
C ILE A 22 -1.96 13.46 -5.08
N ILE A 23 -1.96 14.07 -3.90
CA ILE A 23 -1.74 15.52 -3.77
C ILE A 23 -0.36 15.90 -4.28
N LEU A 24 0.68 15.13 -3.92
CA LEU A 24 2.04 15.36 -4.38
C LEU A 24 2.16 15.20 -5.91
N VAL A 25 1.60 14.12 -6.48
CA VAL A 25 1.62 13.89 -7.93
C VAL A 25 0.84 14.98 -8.68
N TYR A 26 -0.28 15.44 -8.13
CA TYR A 26 -1.04 16.55 -8.71
C TYR A 26 -0.23 17.84 -8.77
N ASN A 27 0.50 18.16 -7.70
CA ASN A 27 1.33 19.36 -7.65
C ASN A 27 2.52 19.30 -8.63
N GLU A 28 3.12 18.13 -8.81
CA GLU A 28 4.31 17.96 -9.67
C GLU A 28 3.98 17.81 -11.16
N VAL A 29 2.91 17.05 -11.50
CA VAL A 29 2.64 16.62 -12.89
C VAL A 29 1.25 17.04 -13.39
N GLY A 30 0.47 17.73 -12.56
CA GLY A 30 -0.84 18.26 -12.92
C GLY A 30 -1.91 17.20 -13.19
N PHE A 31 -2.91 17.58 -13.99
CA PHE A 31 -4.08 16.74 -14.28
C PHE A 31 -3.77 15.50 -15.13
N GLU A 32 -2.64 15.45 -15.83
CA GLU A 32 -2.33 14.38 -16.79
C GLU A 32 -2.21 13.00 -16.13
N ARG A 33 -1.63 12.93 -14.92
CA ARG A 33 -1.49 11.66 -14.18
C ARG A 33 -2.68 11.34 -13.28
N LEU A 34 -3.60 12.28 -13.05
CA LEU A 34 -4.72 12.14 -12.12
C LEU A 34 -5.61 10.91 -12.37
N PRO A 35 -5.97 10.55 -13.61
CA PRO A 35 -6.78 9.36 -13.88
C PRO A 35 -6.12 8.05 -13.40
N SER A 36 -4.81 7.91 -13.62
CA SER A 36 -4.05 6.73 -13.18
C SER A 36 -4.00 6.63 -11.66
N GLN A 37 -3.84 7.76 -10.98
CA GLN A 37 -3.80 7.82 -9.51
C GLN A 37 -5.18 7.55 -8.90
N PHE A 38 -6.24 8.06 -9.53
CA PHE A 38 -7.61 7.79 -9.13
C PHE A 38 -7.95 6.30 -9.24
N LEU A 39 -7.61 5.67 -10.37
CA LEU A 39 -7.82 4.22 -10.55
C LEU A 39 -7.07 3.42 -9.49
N ARG A 40 -5.84 3.83 -9.15
CA ARG A 40 -5.05 3.20 -8.08
C ARG A 40 -5.77 3.28 -6.73
N VAL A 41 -6.26 4.45 -6.33
CA VAL A 41 -6.96 4.61 -5.04
C VAL A 41 -8.29 3.88 -5.02
N VAL A 42 -9.07 3.92 -6.10
CA VAL A 42 -10.31 3.13 -6.20
C VAL A 42 -10.01 1.64 -6.04
N THR A 43 -8.96 1.14 -6.69
CA THR A 43 -8.52 -0.26 -6.54
C THR A 43 -8.18 -0.58 -5.10
N HIS A 44 -7.42 0.27 -4.41
CA HIS A 44 -7.10 0.10 -3.01
C HIS A 44 -8.33 0.10 -2.10
N ILE A 45 -9.25 1.05 -2.27
CA ILE A 45 -10.49 1.11 -1.49
C ILE A 45 -11.30 -0.17 -1.65
N ILE A 46 -11.43 -0.68 -2.89
CA ILE A 46 -12.15 -1.92 -3.17
C ILE A 46 -11.47 -3.09 -2.46
N LEU A 47 -10.15 -3.26 -2.63
CA LEU A 47 -9.39 -4.35 -2.01
C LEU A 47 -9.45 -4.29 -0.48
N ILE A 48 -9.27 -3.11 0.11
CA ILE A 48 -9.40 -2.86 1.55
C ILE A 48 -10.81 -3.19 2.02
N GLY A 49 -11.85 -2.81 1.27
CA GLY A 49 -13.23 -3.18 1.57
C GLY A 49 -13.42 -4.70 1.62
N PHE A 50 -12.88 -5.44 0.64
CA PHE A 50 -12.89 -6.91 0.68
C PHE A 50 -12.13 -7.48 1.87
N ILE A 51 -11.00 -6.90 2.25
CA ILE A 51 -10.21 -7.36 3.42
C ILE A 51 -10.99 -7.11 4.72
N ILE A 52 -11.58 -5.92 4.89
CA ILE A 52 -12.26 -5.54 6.13
C ILE A 52 -13.60 -6.25 6.28
N PHE A 53 -14.45 -6.20 5.26
CA PHE A 53 -15.84 -6.66 5.34
C PHE A 53 -16.00 -8.14 5.00
N ARG A 54 -15.17 -8.67 4.10
CA ARG A 54 -15.24 -10.08 3.65
C ARG A 54 -14.10 -10.95 4.17
N LYS A 55 -13.12 -10.37 4.89
CA LYS A 55 -11.94 -11.09 5.40
C LYS A 55 -11.19 -11.84 4.29
N SER A 56 -11.15 -11.26 3.08
CA SER A 56 -10.59 -11.92 1.90
C SER A 56 -9.07 -11.95 1.94
N ASN A 57 -8.48 -13.13 2.14
CA ASN A 57 -7.04 -13.34 2.04
C ASN A 57 -6.54 -13.18 0.59
N THR A 58 -7.38 -13.46 -0.41
CA THR A 58 -7.04 -13.23 -1.82
C THR A 58 -6.88 -11.74 -2.10
N ALA A 59 -7.81 -10.90 -1.62
CA ALA A 59 -7.68 -9.44 -1.76
C ALA A 59 -6.45 -8.92 -1.02
N LEU A 60 -6.12 -9.50 0.15
CA LEU A 60 -4.91 -9.17 0.90
C LEU A 60 -3.63 -9.49 0.12
N LEU A 61 -3.56 -10.69 -0.49
CA LEU A 61 -2.42 -11.09 -1.31
C LEU A 61 -2.29 -10.20 -2.56
N ILE A 62 -3.42 -9.93 -3.24
CA ILE A 62 -3.44 -9.02 -4.39
C ILE A 62 -2.93 -7.64 -4.00
N LEU A 63 -3.36 -7.12 -2.86
CA LEU A 63 -2.91 -5.81 -2.37
C LEU A 63 -1.41 -5.78 -2.08
N ALA A 64 -0.86 -6.83 -1.45
CA ALA A 64 0.57 -6.94 -1.21
C ALA A 64 1.36 -6.99 -2.54
N ILE A 65 0.92 -7.82 -3.49
CA ILE A 65 1.54 -7.92 -4.82
C ILE A 65 1.44 -6.59 -5.56
N PHE A 66 0.30 -5.91 -5.48
CA PHE A 66 0.09 -4.61 -6.12
C PHE A 66 1.15 -3.59 -5.68
N HIS A 67 1.42 -3.51 -4.37
CA HIS A 67 2.48 -2.64 -3.85
C HIS A 67 3.87 -3.04 -4.34
N LEU A 68 4.20 -4.33 -4.29
CA LEU A 68 5.51 -4.81 -4.76
C LEU A 68 5.71 -4.56 -6.27
N LEU A 69 4.68 -4.81 -7.09
CA LEU A 69 4.71 -4.53 -8.52
C LEU A 69 4.84 -3.03 -8.79
N THR A 70 4.14 -2.18 -8.02
CA THR A 70 4.27 -0.72 -8.15
C THR A 70 5.70 -0.28 -7.87
N ALA A 71 6.34 -0.84 -6.84
CA ALA A 71 7.75 -0.56 -6.56
C ALA A 71 8.67 -1.01 -7.70
N ILE A 72 8.46 -2.22 -8.24
CA ILE A 72 9.27 -2.77 -9.34
C ILE A 72 9.14 -1.92 -10.60
N THR A 73 7.93 -1.50 -10.97
CA THR A 73 7.72 -0.71 -12.19
C THR A 73 8.32 0.69 -12.08
N HIS A 74 8.28 1.29 -10.89
CA HIS A 74 8.95 2.59 -10.64
C HIS A 74 10.46 2.44 -10.49
N PHE A 75 10.98 1.24 -10.23
CA PHE A 75 12.41 1.02 -10.09
C PHE A 75 13.18 1.37 -11.38
N GLY A 76 12.56 1.16 -12.54
CA GLY A 76 13.13 1.55 -13.84
C GLY A 76 13.23 3.06 -14.07
N GLU A 77 12.53 3.87 -13.27
CA GLU A 77 12.43 5.33 -13.39
C GLU A 77 13.24 6.08 -12.29
N LEU A 78 13.97 5.34 -11.45
CA LEU A 78 14.71 5.87 -10.29
C LEU A 78 15.66 7.03 -10.66
N GLN A 79 16.34 6.92 -11.81
CA GLN A 79 17.34 7.90 -12.23
C GLN A 79 16.78 9.28 -12.55
N GLN A 80 15.47 9.39 -12.83
CA GLN A 80 14.82 10.65 -13.22
C GLN A 80 13.94 11.25 -12.12
N SER A 81 13.66 10.52 -11.06
CA SER A 81 12.61 10.87 -10.07
C SER A 81 13.14 11.50 -8.77
N GLY A 82 14.46 11.58 -8.60
CA GLY A 82 15.10 12.17 -7.43
C GLY A 82 14.74 11.48 -6.12
N TRP A 83 15.07 12.11 -4.99
CA TRP A 83 14.88 11.54 -3.64
C TRP A 83 13.42 11.22 -3.30
N ILE A 84 12.47 11.95 -3.88
CA ILE A 84 11.04 11.72 -3.69
C ILE A 84 10.66 10.36 -4.28
N GLY A 85 11.05 10.07 -5.53
CA GLY A 85 10.81 8.78 -6.19
C GLY A 85 11.40 7.59 -5.44
N GLU A 86 12.57 7.75 -4.84
CA GLU A 86 13.19 6.71 -4.01
C GLU A 86 12.36 6.38 -2.76
N ILE A 87 11.91 7.41 -2.04
CA ILE A 87 11.03 7.24 -0.87
C ILE A 87 9.74 6.53 -1.27
N PHE A 88 9.19 6.87 -2.43
CA PHE A 88 8.00 6.23 -2.98
C PHE A 88 8.16 4.72 -3.21
N ILE A 89 9.29 4.32 -3.79
CA ILE A 89 9.61 2.91 -4.02
C ILE A 89 9.77 2.18 -2.69
N ILE A 90 10.55 2.75 -1.76
CA ILE A 90 10.77 2.16 -0.43
C ILE A 90 9.45 2.00 0.31
N TYR A 91 8.60 3.03 0.28
CA TYR A 91 7.26 2.98 0.85
C TYR A 91 6.47 1.77 0.34
N HIS A 92 6.39 1.60 -0.99
CA HIS A 92 5.63 0.51 -1.58
C HIS A 92 6.24 -0.87 -1.25
N ILE A 93 7.55 -1.00 -1.20
CA ILE A 93 8.20 -2.25 -0.76
C ILE A 93 7.83 -2.56 0.69
N VAL A 94 8.02 -1.59 1.59
CA VAL A 94 7.77 -1.77 3.03
C VAL A 94 6.31 -2.13 3.28
N VAL A 95 5.36 -1.40 2.69
CA VAL A 95 3.94 -1.70 2.86
C VAL A 95 3.59 -3.07 2.32
N GLY A 96 4.06 -3.43 1.12
CA GLY A 96 3.82 -4.75 0.54
C GLY A 96 4.30 -5.88 1.44
N LEU A 97 5.51 -5.75 2.00
CA LEU A 97 6.07 -6.72 2.93
C LEU A 97 5.32 -6.77 4.26
N VAL A 98 4.95 -5.63 4.83
CA VAL A 98 4.19 -5.58 6.10
C VAL A 98 2.82 -6.23 5.94
N ILE A 99 2.13 -5.98 4.83
CA ILE A 99 0.83 -6.62 4.53
C ILE A 99 1.01 -8.14 4.39
N TYR A 100 2.00 -8.59 3.62
CA TYR A 100 2.23 -10.01 3.39
C TYR A 100 2.61 -10.75 4.69
N PHE A 101 3.53 -10.19 5.47
CA PHE A 101 4.05 -10.79 6.71
C PHE A 101 3.29 -10.36 7.98
N HIS A 102 2.10 -9.75 7.88
CA HIS A 102 1.38 -9.20 9.04
C HIS A 102 1.17 -10.23 10.17
N ASP A 103 0.79 -11.47 9.84
CA ASP A 103 0.59 -12.54 10.82
C ASP A 103 1.90 -12.87 11.57
N TRP A 104 3.05 -12.86 10.88
CA TRP A 104 4.36 -13.08 11.51
C TRP A 104 4.71 -11.96 12.49
N PHE A 105 4.47 -10.71 12.11
CA PHE A 105 4.67 -9.56 13.00
C PHE A 105 3.76 -9.64 14.24
N GLU A 106 2.47 -9.97 14.06
CA GLU A 106 1.51 -10.08 15.15
C GLU A 106 1.88 -11.19 16.15
N MET A 107 2.36 -12.33 15.64
CA MET A 107 2.89 -13.42 16.46
C MET A 107 4.17 -12.98 17.20
N LYS A 108 5.12 -12.36 16.50
CA LYS A 108 6.41 -11.97 17.08
C LYS A 108 6.27 -10.92 18.18
N LEU A 109 5.31 -10.02 18.04
CA LEU A 109 4.98 -8.99 19.03
C LEU A 109 4.05 -9.49 20.14
N LYS A 110 3.71 -10.79 20.16
CA LYS A 110 2.81 -11.42 21.14
C LYS A 110 1.43 -10.76 21.20
N ILE A 111 0.99 -10.15 20.09
CA ILE A 111 -0.33 -9.52 19.98
C ILE A 111 -1.42 -10.58 19.75
N LYS A 112 -1.03 -11.73 19.20
CA LYS A 112 -1.85 -12.92 19.04
C LYS A 112 -1.21 -14.08 19.79
N SER A 113 -1.96 -14.72 20.70
CA SER A 113 -1.55 -16.01 21.26
C SER A 113 -1.75 -17.10 20.20
N ALA A 114 -0.78 -18.02 20.11
CA ALA A 114 -0.80 -19.15 19.18
C ALA A 114 -2.10 -19.96 19.26
#